data_AF-A0A965I4A2-F1
#
_entry.id   AF-A0A965I4A2-F1
#
_cell.length_a   1.000
_cell.length_b   1.000
_cell.length_c   1.000
_cell.angle_alpha   90.00
_cell.angle_beta   90.00
_cell.angle_gamma   90.00
#
_symmetry.space_group_name_H-M   'P 1'
#
loop_
_entity.id
_entity.type
_entity.pdbx_description
1 polymer ?
#
loop_
_entity_poly.entity_id
_entity_poly.type
_entity_poly.pdbx_seq_one_letter_code
_entity_poly.pdbx_strand_id
1 'polypeptide(L)'
;MEELVRAPELVVQLLHENKVNELSTDLLSNFGYYRFHYTNKTKRRKFGGIFKTTISDGFRNYTGNETLKSMKAYYFETRSDAAISGSPGWSLATQTELQELQEIAKSSSFNANPMILFEPT
;
A
#
# COMPACT_ATOMS: atom_id res chain seq x y z
N MET A 1 -12.94 4.59 -17.05
CA MET A 1 -13.38 3.58 -16.07
C MET A 1 -12.72 2.24 -16.33
N GLU A 2 -12.69 1.77 -17.58
CA GLU A 2 -12.04 0.51 -18.01
C GLU A 2 -10.55 0.39 -17.61
N GLU A 3 -9.78 1.48 -17.72
CA GLU A 3 -8.37 1.49 -17.29
C GLU A 3 -8.17 1.24 -15.78
N LEU A 4 -9.06 1.77 -14.94
CA LEU A 4 -9.00 1.60 -13.48
C LEU A 4 -9.35 0.17 -13.06
N VAL A 5 -10.17 -0.54 -13.84
CA VAL A 5 -10.54 -1.94 -13.59
C VAL A 5 -9.42 -2.88 -14.05
N ARG A 6 -8.77 -2.55 -15.17
CA ARG A 6 -7.72 -3.38 -15.77
C ARG A 6 -6.49 -3.55 -14.86
N ALA A 7 -6.08 -2.52 -14.14
CA ALA A 7 -4.87 -2.61 -13.32
C ALA A 7 -5.00 -3.56 -12.12
N PRO A 8 -6.06 -3.49 -11.30
CA PRO A 8 -6.37 -4.51 -10.30
C PRO A 8 -6.47 -5.93 -10.87
N GLU A 9 -7.15 -6.13 -12.01
CA GLU A 9 -7.24 -7.44 -12.66
C GLU A 9 -5.87 -8.02 -12.98
N LEU A 10 -4.96 -7.20 -13.55
CA LEU A 10 -3.60 -7.64 -13.87
C LEU A 10 -2.77 -7.94 -12.61
N VAL A 11 -3.05 -7.29 -11.48
CA VAL A 11 -2.44 -7.64 -10.19
C VAL A 11 -2.97 -8.98 -9.69
N VAL A 12 -4.28 -9.22 -9.75
CA VAL A 12 -4.87 -10.52 -9.38
C VAL A 12 -4.33 -11.64 -10.26
N GLN A 13 -4.23 -11.40 -11.57
CA GLN A 13 -3.64 -12.35 -12.51
C GLN A 13 -2.18 -12.64 -12.17
N LEU A 14 -1.37 -11.61 -11.86
CA LEU A 14 0.02 -11.80 -11.42
C LEU A 14 0.12 -12.71 -10.19
N LEU A 15 -0.72 -12.48 -9.18
CA LEU A 15 -0.75 -13.27 -7.94
C LEU A 15 -1.12 -14.74 -8.23
N HIS A 16 -2.11 -14.94 -9.11
CA HIS A 16 -2.55 -16.27 -9.52
C HIS A 16 -1.48 -17.02 -10.31
N GLU A 17 -0.90 -16.41 -11.35
CA GLU A 17 0.15 -17.00 -12.19
C GLU A 17 1.37 -17.43 -11.38
N ASN A 18 1.66 -16.69 -10.31
CA ASN A 18 2.79 -16.93 -9.43
C ASN A 18 2.47 -17.79 -8.21
N LYS A 19 1.22 -18.26 -8.07
CA LYS A 19 0.77 -19.13 -6.97
C LYS A 19 1.08 -18.54 -5.59
N VAL A 20 0.84 -17.22 -5.43
CA VAL A 20 1.09 -16.52 -4.15
C VAL A 20 0.11 -16.98 -3.06
N ASN A 21 -1.11 -17.36 -3.45
CA ASN A 21 -2.13 -18.00 -2.60
C ASN A 21 -2.36 -17.26 -1.27
N GLU A 22 -2.27 -17.94 -0.13
CA GLU A 22 -2.48 -17.42 1.22
C GLU A 22 -1.55 -16.26 1.59
N LEU A 23 -0.39 -16.13 0.94
CA LEU A 23 0.56 -15.04 1.18
C LEU A 23 0.20 -13.74 0.44
N SER A 24 -0.90 -13.74 -0.34
CA SER A 24 -1.28 -12.60 -1.17
C SER A 24 -1.60 -11.36 -0.33
N THR A 25 -2.25 -11.54 0.82
CA THR A 25 -2.58 -10.45 1.74
C THR A 25 -1.33 -9.78 2.28
N ASP A 26 -0.35 -10.57 2.73
CA ASP A 26 0.92 -10.07 3.26
C ASP A 26 1.74 -9.37 2.17
N LEU A 27 1.83 -9.96 0.99
CA LEU A 27 2.54 -9.36 -0.15
C LEU A 27 1.92 -8.00 -0.53
N LEU A 28 0.60 -7.93 -0.65
CA LEU A 28 -0.11 -6.70 -1.01
C LEU A 28 -0.02 -5.65 0.10
N SER A 29 -0.11 -6.06 1.37
CA SER A 29 0.04 -5.16 2.52
C SER A 29 1.44 -4.55 2.57
N ASN A 30 2.47 -5.39 2.41
CA ASN A 30 3.87 -4.95 2.40
C ASN A 30 4.19 -4.09 1.16
N PHE A 31 3.61 -4.40 0.00
CA PHE A 31 3.67 -3.54 -1.17
C PHE A 31 3.02 -2.18 -0.90
N GLY A 32 1.87 -2.15 -0.22
CA GLY A 32 1.20 -0.93 0.22
C GLY A 32 2.09 -0.09 1.14
N TYR A 33 2.72 -0.70 2.13
CA TYR A 33 3.70 -0.05 3.00
C TYR A 33 4.87 0.54 2.19
N TYR A 34 5.48 -0.24 1.29
CA TYR A 34 6.55 0.21 0.42
C TYR A 34 6.11 1.44 -0.41
N ARG A 35 4.95 1.36 -1.05
CA ARG A 35 4.39 2.45 -1.85
C ARG A 35 4.01 3.67 -1.02
N PHE A 36 3.75 3.53 0.28
CA PHE A 36 3.47 4.66 1.16
C PHE A 36 4.76 5.32 1.68
N HIS A 37 5.72 4.54 2.17
CA HIS A 37 6.90 5.09 2.84
C HIS A 37 8.10 5.31 1.93
N TYR A 38 8.08 4.85 0.67
CA TYR A 38 9.24 4.93 -0.22
C TYR A 38 8.89 5.57 -1.55
N THR A 39 9.87 6.25 -2.14
CA THR A 39 9.79 6.74 -3.53
C THR A 39 10.42 5.71 -4.47
N ASN A 40 11.43 5.00 -3.97
CA ASN A 40 12.04 3.82 -4.56
C ASN A 40 12.75 3.04 -3.42
N LYS A 41 13.32 1.88 -3.72
CA LYS A 41 13.97 1.01 -2.73
C LYS A 41 15.09 1.66 -1.88
N THR A 42 15.77 2.69 -2.38
CA THR A 42 16.87 3.35 -1.65
C THR A 42 16.45 4.66 -0.98
N LYS A 43 15.27 5.20 -1.30
CA LYS A 43 14.84 6.52 -0.86
C LYS A 43 13.51 6.44 -0.14
N ARG A 44 13.57 6.62 1.18
CA ARG A 44 12.39 6.83 2.03
C ARG A 44 11.72 8.16 1.68
N ARG A 45 10.41 8.16 1.66
CA ARG A 45 9.56 9.33 1.45
C ARG A 45 9.73 10.29 2.61
N LYS A 46 9.85 11.57 2.26
CA LYS A 46 9.70 12.68 3.20
C LYS A 46 8.24 13.09 3.16
N PHE A 47 7.50 12.73 4.19
CA PHE A 47 6.25 13.40 4.50
C PHE A 47 6.62 14.83 4.94
N GLY A 48 5.79 15.82 4.62
CA GLY A 48 6.10 17.22 4.92
C GLY A 48 6.54 17.40 6.38
N GLY A 49 7.45 18.34 6.64
CA GLY A 49 7.75 18.73 8.02
C GLY A 49 6.49 19.25 8.72
N ILE A 50 6.55 19.44 10.04
CA ILE A 50 5.45 19.83 10.96
C ILE A 50 4.55 20.97 10.43
N PHE A 51 5.03 21.79 9.48
CA PHE A 51 4.33 22.94 8.91
C PHE A 51 3.99 22.84 7.41
N LYS A 52 4.18 21.69 6.76
CA LYS A 52 3.91 21.52 5.33
C LYS A 52 2.79 20.51 5.12
N THR A 53 1.65 21.00 4.65
CA THR A 53 0.43 20.21 4.36
C THR A 53 0.56 19.33 3.11
N THR A 54 1.57 19.57 2.26
CA THR A 54 1.75 18.87 0.99
C THR A 54 3.00 17.98 0.98
N ILE A 55 2.86 16.79 0.38
CA ILE A 55 3.97 15.89 0.08
C ILE A 55 5.00 16.67 -0.75
N SER A 56 6.23 16.79 -0.25
CA SER A 56 7.27 17.58 -0.93
C SER A 56 7.83 16.92 -2.20
N ASP A 57 7.30 15.77 -2.59
CA ASP A 57 7.85 14.90 -3.63
C ASP A 57 7.05 15.01 -4.92
N GLY A 58 7.06 16.22 -5.50
CA GLY A 58 6.62 16.54 -6.88
C GLY A 58 5.18 16.16 -7.26
N PHE A 59 4.77 16.54 -8.49
CA PHE A 59 3.58 15.97 -9.10
C PHE A 59 3.86 14.52 -9.51
N ARG A 60 2.98 13.62 -9.10
CA ARG A 60 3.10 12.20 -9.41
C ARG A 60 1.96 11.76 -10.31
N ASN A 61 2.32 11.19 -11.46
CA ASN A 61 1.38 10.52 -12.32
C ASN A 61 1.28 9.05 -11.89
N TYR A 62 0.20 8.72 -11.22
CA TYR A 62 -0.13 7.34 -10.88
C TYR A 62 -0.96 6.75 -12.02
N THR A 63 -0.43 5.74 -12.69
CA THR A 63 -1.15 4.97 -13.71
C THR A 63 -1.24 3.51 -13.30
N GLY A 64 -2.21 2.80 -13.87
CA GLY A 64 -2.33 1.36 -13.69
C GLY A 64 -1.07 0.60 -14.09
N ASN A 65 -0.49 0.96 -15.23
CA ASN A 65 0.73 0.34 -15.76
C ASN A 65 1.94 0.54 -14.84
N GLU A 66 2.16 1.75 -14.32
CA GLU A 66 3.27 2.02 -13.40
C GLU A 66 3.11 1.27 -12.07
N THR A 67 1.87 1.12 -11.62
CA THR A 67 1.55 0.32 -10.43
C THR A 67 1.86 -1.16 -10.66
N LEU A 68 1.41 -1.72 -11.79
CA LEU A 68 1.69 -3.12 -12.14
C LEU A 68 3.20 -3.39 -12.30
N LYS A 69 3.93 -2.48 -12.95
CA LYS A 69 5.38 -2.57 -13.08
C LYS A 69 6.07 -2.57 -11.71
N SER A 70 5.65 -1.68 -10.81
CA SER A 70 6.16 -1.61 -9.45
C SER A 70 5.82 -2.86 -8.64
N MET A 71 4.61 -3.39 -8.80
CA MET A 71 4.16 -4.61 -8.12
C MET A 71 4.98 -5.83 -8.57
N LYS A 72 5.22 -5.99 -9.87
CA LYS A 72 6.09 -7.06 -10.41
C LYS A 72 7.50 -6.98 -9.84
N ALA A 73 8.11 -5.79 -9.87
CA ALA A 73 9.45 -5.58 -9.31
C ALA A 73 9.50 -5.96 -7.82
N TYR A 74 8.54 -5.47 -7.03
CA TYR A 74 8.46 -5.76 -5.60
C TYR A 74 8.27 -7.27 -5.30
N TYR A 75 7.44 -7.96 -6.08
CA TYR A 75 7.27 -9.42 -5.97
C TYR A 75 8.58 -10.17 -6.21
N PHE A 76 9.35 -9.81 -7.25
CA PHE A 76 10.66 -10.44 -7.49
C PHE A 76 11.67 -10.14 -6.39
N GLU A 77 11.66 -8.93 -5.82
CA GLU A 77 12.50 -8.59 -4.66
C GLU A 77 12.12 -9.39 -3.41
N THR A 78 10.83 -9.68 -3.23
CA THR A 78 10.34 -10.50 -2.11
C THR A 78 10.89 -11.93 -2.20
N ARG A 79 10.97 -12.49 -3.41
CA ARG A 79 11.55 -13.83 -3.64
C ARG A 79 13.04 -13.91 -3.35
N SER A 80 13.75 -12.79 -3.43
CA SER A 80 15.18 -12.70 -3.12
C SER A 80 15.46 -12.17 -1.72
N ASP A 81 14.44 -12.06 -0.86
CA ASP A 81 14.53 -11.49 0.49
C ASP A 81 15.15 -10.07 0.52
N ALA A 82 14.94 -9.33 -0.57
CA ALA A 82 15.47 -7.97 -0.75
C ALA A 82 14.38 -6.90 -0.64
N ALA A 83 13.12 -7.31 -0.55
CA ALA A 83 11.98 -6.40 -0.46
C ALA A 83 11.93 -5.73 0.93
N ILE A 84 11.49 -4.47 0.92
CA ILE A 84 11.17 -3.76 2.15
C ILE A 84 9.84 -4.28 2.69
N SER A 85 9.86 -4.97 3.82
CA SER A 85 8.64 -5.39 4.52
C SER A 85 8.08 -4.28 5.40
N GLY A 86 6.76 -4.28 5.57
CA GLY A 86 6.07 -3.39 6.48
C GLY A 86 6.35 -3.75 7.95
N SER A 87 6.20 -2.76 8.84
CA SER A 87 6.21 -3.03 10.26
C SER A 87 4.99 -3.87 10.65
N PRO A 88 5.11 -4.83 11.58
CA PRO A 88 3.95 -5.54 12.12
C PRO A 88 2.85 -4.56 12.56
N GLY A 89 1.60 -4.82 12.19
CA GLY A 89 0.46 -3.97 12.52
C GLY A 89 0.34 -2.68 11.70
N TRP A 90 1.14 -2.50 10.63
CA TRP A 90 0.97 -1.38 9.71
C TRP A 90 -0.44 -1.34 9.12
N SER A 91 -1.03 -0.13 9.09
CA SER A 91 -2.27 0.17 8.40
C SER A 91 -2.27 1.62 7.93
N LEU A 92 -2.87 1.91 6.78
CA LEU A 92 -3.10 3.29 6.32
C LEU A 92 -3.99 4.07 7.31
N ALA A 93 -4.89 3.38 8.02
CA ALA A 93 -5.83 4.00 8.95
C ALA A 93 -5.13 4.62 10.18
N THR A 94 -3.93 4.13 10.52
CA THR A 94 -3.17 4.61 11.67
C THR A 94 -2.14 5.68 11.31
N GLN A 95 -2.04 6.06 10.03
CA GLN A 95 -1.05 7.04 9.56
C GLN A 95 -1.53 8.46 9.77
N THR A 96 -0.65 9.29 10.33
CA THR A 96 -0.94 10.69 10.67
C THR A 96 -0.05 11.68 9.93
N GLU A 97 0.88 11.18 9.11
CA GLU A 97 1.86 11.98 8.38
C GLU A 97 1.24 12.78 7.23
N LEU A 98 0.01 12.46 6.84
CA LEU A 98 -0.76 13.16 5.81
C LEU A 98 -2.13 13.53 6.37
N GLN A 99 -2.27 14.80 6.79
CA GLN A 99 -3.50 15.31 7.38
C GLN A 99 -4.72 15.11 6.47
N GLU A 100 -4.57 15.32 5.15
CA GLU A 100 -5.64 15.10 4.17
C GLU A 100 -6.14 13.65 4.16
N LEU A 101 -5.22 12.67 4.21
CA LEU A 101 -5.62 11.26 4.29
C LEU A 101 -6.29 10.94 5.63
N GLN A 102 -5.82 11.56 6.72
CA GLN A 102 -6.45 11.41 8.03
C GLN A 102 -7.87 11.98 8.04
N GLU A 103 -8.09 13.14 7.42
CA GLU A 103 -9.41 13.76 7.29
C GLU A 103 -10.35 12.93 6.41
N ILE A 104 -9.85 12.37 5.30
CA ILE A 104 -10.59 11.41 4.47
C ILE A 104 -10.94 10.17 5.29
N ALA A 105 -10.00 9.60 6.04
CA ALA A 105 -10.26 8.42 6.88
C ALA A 105 -11.31 8.69 7.98
N LYS A 106 -11.28 9.88 8.60
CA LYS A 106 -12.27 10.29 9.62
C LYS A 106 -13.67 10.56 9.03
N SER A 107 -13.73 11.08 7.80
CA SER A 107 -15.00 11.43 7.14
C SER A 107 -15.59 10.28 6.33
N SER A 108 -14.77 9.33 5.91
CA SER A 108 -15.24 8.12 5.26
C SER A 108 -15.80 7.18 6.31
N SER A 109 -17.08 6.86 6.18
CA SER A 109 -17.83 5.93 7.03
C SER A 109 -17.39 4.45 6.83
N PHE A 110 -16.10 4.21 6.60
CA PHE A 110 -15.52 2.88 6.79
C PHE A 110 -15.41 2.65 8.29
N ASN A 111 -16.52 2.22 8.90
CA ASN A 111 -16.48 1.50 10.16
C ASN A 111 -15.63 0.25 9.93
N ALA A 112 -14.31 0.35 10.10
CA ALA A 112 -13.50 -0.81 10.41
C ALA A 112 -14.09 -1.36 11.70
N ASN A 113 -14.90 -2.42 11.59
CA ASN A 113 -15.66 -2.98 12.69
C ASN A 113 -14.69 -3.27 13.85
N PRO A 114 -14.70 -2.51 14.96
CA PRO A 114 -13.65 -2.61 15.97
C PRO A 114 -13.83 -3.82 16.90
N MET A 115 -14.73 -4.76 16.57
CA MET A 115 -15.10 -5.90 17.40
C MET A 115 -15.26 -7.17 16.56
N ILE A 116 -14.15 -7.84 16.24
CA ILE A 116 -14.13 -9.31 16.39
C ILE A 116 -13.30 -9.57 17.65
N LEU A 117 -13.91 -9.27 18.80
CA LEU A 117 -13.51 -9.89 20.05
C LEU A 117 -13.99 -11.34 19.91
N PHE A 118 -13.08 -12.30 19.82
CA PHE A 118 -13.43 -13.70 20.05
C PHE A 118 -13.86 -13.81 21.51
N GLU A 119 -15.16 -13.92 21.76
CA GLU A 119 -15.61 -14.43 23.04
C GLU A 119 -15.30 -15.93 23.08
N PRO A 120 -14.55 -16.42 24.09
CA PRO A 120 -14.34 -17.84 24.26
C PRO A 120 -15.64 -18.48 24.78
N THR A 121 -16.19 -19.41 24.00
CA THR A 121 -17.14 -20.43 24.50
C THR A 121 -16.41 -21.67 24.98
#